data_AF-A0A1X1MMA0-F1
#
_entry.id   AF-A0A1X1MMA0-F1
#
_cell.length_a   1.000
_cell.length_b   1.000
_cell.length_c   1.000
_cell.angle_alpha   90.00
_cell.angle_beta   90.00
_cell.angle_gamma   90.00
#
_symmetry.space_group_name_H-M   'P 1'
#
loop_
_entity.id
_entity.type
_entity.pdbx_description
1 polymer ?
#
loop_
_entity_poly.entity_id
_entity_poly.type
_entity_poly.pdbx_seq_one_letter_code
_entity_poly.pdbx_strand_id
1 'polypeptide(L)'
;MDHDQFNHFCNSFVATTHVVQWGDAHVWKVGGKVFAIGGTSKANQATFTFKTSDLNFEFLSDHDGYIPAPYFANRGMKWIQQINTNGELDDDLEYYLSESYKLVARGLSKRKRQELGIADV
;
A
#
# COMPACT_ATOMS: atom_id res chain seq x y z
N MET A 1 -12.51 -3.40 5.43
CA MET A 1 -12.40 -2.24 4.56
C MET A 1 -12.74 -2.67 3.15
N ASP A 2 -13.64 -1.95 2.51
CA ASP A 2 -13.89 -2.07 1.06
C ASP A 2 -12.97 -1.14 0.25
N HIS A 3 -13.11 -1.13 -1.08
CA HIS A 3 -12.31 -0.27 -1.95
C HIS A 3 -12.57 1.22 -1.72
N ASP A 4 -13.79 1.62 -1.37
CA ASP A 4 -14.13 3.02 -1.14
C ASP A 4 -13.47 3.55 0.12
N GLN A 5 -13.53 2.79 1.21
CA GLN A 5 -12.82 3.08 2.46
C GLN A 5 -11.30 3.12 2.24
N PHE A 6 -10.75 2.13 1.53
CA PHE A 6 -9.33 2.09 1.17
C PHE A 6 -8.89 3.32 0.37
N ASN A 7 -9.67 3.70 -0.65
CA ASN A 7 -9.38 4.87 -1.48
C ASN A 7 -9.48 6.16 -0.68
N HIS A 8 -10.49 6.29 0.17
CA HIS A 8 -10.65 7.44 1.05
C HIS A 8 -9.45 7.60 1.99
N PHE A 9 -9.03 6.51 2.63
CA PHE A 9 -7.86 6.48 3.50
C PHE A 9 -6.57 6.86 2.76
N CYS A 10 -6.31 6.25 1.60
CA CYS A 10 -5.12 6.56 0.82
C CYS A 10 -5.10 8.01 0.29
N ASN A 11 -6.27 8.59 0.01
CA ASN A 11 -6.42 9.99 -0.41
C ASN A 11 -6.11 10.99 0.72
N SER A 12 -6.17 10.57 1.98
CA SER A 12 -5.91 11.44 3.13
C SER A 12 -4.43 11.83 3.27
N PHE A 13 -3.51 11.05 2.67
CA PHE A 13 -2.09 11.32 2.75
C PHE A 13 -1.67 12.45 1.79
N VAL A 14 -0.65 13.21 2.21
CA VAL A 14 -0.12 14.35 1.45
C VAL A 14 0.53 13.89 0.15
N ALA A 15 0.34 14.68 -0.92
CA ALA A 15 1.00 14.48 -2.22
C ALA A 15 0.78 13.09 -2.83
N THR A 16 -0.40 12.52 -2.59
CA THR A 16 -0.82 11.27 -3.23
C THR A 16 -1.53 11.53 -4.55
N THR A 17 -1.49 10.52 -5.41
CA THR A 17 -2.23 10.47 -6.67
C THR A 17 -2.82 9.07 -6.83
N HIS A 18 -3.97 9.01 -7.47
CA HIS A 18 -4.71 7.78 -7.73
C HIS A 18 -4.90 7.59 -9.23
N VAL A 19 -4.79 6.33 -9.67
CA VAL A 19 -5.13 5.92 -11.04
C VAL A 19 -5.66 4.49 -11.01
N VAL A 20 -6.67 4.22 -11.83
CA VAL A 20 -7.16 2.86 -12.07
C VAL A 20 -6.41 2.27 -13.25
N GLN A 21 -5.67 1.18 -13.04
CA GLN A 21 -4.85 0.53 -14.08
C GLN A 21 -4.57 -0.94 -13.72
N TRP A 22 -3.93 -1.68 -14.63
CA TRP A 22 -3.53 -3.08 -14.41
C TRP A 22 -4.71 -4.03 -14.11
N GLY A 23 -5.80 -3.89 -14.89
CA GLY A 23 -7.01 -4.69 -14.71
C GLY A 23 -7.85 -4.18 -13.55
N ASP A 24 -8.30 -2.93 -13.66
CA ASP A 24 -9.18 -2.24 -12.70
C ASP A 24 -8.64 -2.11 -11.27
N ALA A 25 -7.32 -2.25 -11.07
CA ALA A 25 -6.70 -2.04 -9.77
C ALA A 25 -6.55 -0.54 -9.45
N HIS A 26 -6.86 -0.17 -8.21
CA HIS A 26 -6.69 1.16 -7.66
C HIS A 26 -5.24 1.38 -7.24
N VAL A 27 -4.45 2.09 -8.05
CA VAL A 27 -3.02 2.28 -7.80
C VAL A 27 -2.75 3.64 -7.18
N TRP A 28 -2.24 3.64 -5.95
CA TRP A 28 -1.92 4.83 -5.17
C TRP A 28 -0.43 5.10 -5.12
N LYS A 29 -0.06 6.36 -5.36
CA LYS A 29 1.34 6.81 -5.46
C LYS A 29 1.58 8.04 -4.60
N VAL A 30 2.75 8.16 -3.99
CA VAL A 30 3.27 9.38 -3.36
C VAL A 30 4.47 9.87 -4.17
N GLY A 31 4.44 11.15 -4.59
CA GLY A 31 5.50 11.72 -5.41
C GLY A 31 5.80 10.92 -6.70
N GLY A 32 4.77 10.30 -7.29
CA GLY A 32 4.88 9.46 -8.49
C GLY A 32 5.32 8.01 -8.25
N LYS A 33 5.62 7.61 -7.01
CA LYS A 33 6.03 6.23 -6.67
C LYS A 33 4.89 5.48 -5.98
N VAL A 34 4.61 4.25 -6.42
CA VAL A 34 3.53 3.42 -5.87
C VAL A 34 3.84 3.02 -4.42
N PHE A 35 2.84 3.14 -3.55
CA PHE A 35 2.88 2.67 -2.16
C PHE A 35 1.74 1.70 -1.83
N ALA A 36 0.58 1.81 -2.49
CA ALA A 36 -0.56 0.93 -2.23
C ALA A 36 -1.31 0.59 -3.52
N ILE A 37 -1.95 -0.59 -3.53
CA ILE A 37 -2.78 -1.07 -4.63
C ILE A 37 -4.00 -1.77 -4.04
N GLY A 38 -5.20 -1.31 -4.40
CA GLY A 38 -6.45 -2.05 -4.18
C GLY A 38 -6.76 -2.90 -5.41
N GLY A 39 -6.92 -4.20 -5.24
CA GLY A 39 -7.22 -5.14 -6.32
C GLY A 39 -8.39 -6.06 -5.96
N THR A 40 -8.64 -7.02 -6.85
CA THR A 40 -9.69 -8.01 -6.68
C THR A 40 -9.09 -9.40 -6.90
N SER A 41 -9.36 -10.33 -5.98
CA SER A 41 -8.94 -11.72 -6.08
C SER A 41 -9.73 -12.47 -7.16
N LYS A 42 -9.26 -13.67 -7.55
CA LYS A 42 -10.01 -14.55 -8.46
C LYS A 42 -11.39 -14.96 -7.92
N ALA A 43 -11.59 -14.88 -6.60
CA ALA A 43 -12.86 -15.16 -5.93
C ALA A 43 -13.73 -13.90 -5.77
N ASN A 44 -13.42 -12.82 -6.48
CA ASN A 44 -14.14 -11.54 -6.44
C ASN A 44 -14.17 -10.88 -5.04
N GLN A 45 -13.12 -11.07 -4.26
CA GLN A 45 -12.92 -10.40 -2.96
C GLN A 45 -11.89 -9.28 -3.10
N ALA A 46 -12.09 -8.18 -2.36
CA ALA A 46 -11.09 -7.11 -2.31
C ALA A 46 -9.77 -7.64 -1.74
N THR A 47 -8.66 -7.21 -2.32
CA THR A 47 -7.31 -7.43 -1.78
C THR A 47 -6.56 -6.11 -1.75
N PHE A 48 -5.65 -5.97 -0.79
CA PHE A 48 -4.88 -4.74 -0.61
C PHE A 48 -3.41 -5.07 -0.55
N THR A 49 -2.63 -4.45 -1.43
CA THR A 49 -1.21 -4.68 -1.57
C THR A 49 -0.44 -3.42 -1.22
N PHE A 50 0.55 -3.54 -0.34
CA PHE A 50 1.35 -2.42 0.16
C PHE A 50 2.81 -2.81 0.33
N LYS A 51 3.68 -1.81 0.37
CA LYS A 51 5.12 -2.02 0.62
C LYS A 51 5.40 -2.13 2.09
N THR A 52 6.42 -2.92 2.42
CA THR A 52 6.82 -3.18 3.79
C THR A 52 8.32 -2.97 3.97
N SER A 53 8.73 -2.79 5.24
CA SER A 53 10.12 -3.06 5.64
C SER A 53 10.43 -4.55 5.53
N ASP A 54 11.71 -4.92 5.63
CA ASP A 54 12.11 -6.33 5.65
C ASP A 54 11.54 -7.06 6.88
N LEU A 55 11.53 -6.41 8.05
CA LEU A 55 10.97 -6.98 9.28
C LEU A 55 9.46 -7.25 9.16
N ASN A 56 8.68 -6.27 8.67
CA ASN A 56 7.24 -6.46 8.49
C ASN A 56 6.96 -7.48 7.37
N PHE A 57 7.82 -7.56 6.36
CA PHE A 57 7.68 -8.58 5.32
C PHE A 57 7.81 -9.98 5.90
N GLU A 58 8.86 -10.22 6.70
CA GLU A 58 9.08 -11.52 7.35
C GLU A 58 7.91 -11.88 8.26
N PHE A 59 7.51 -10.95 9.15
CA PHE A 59 6.38 -11.17 10.06
C PHE A 59 5.07 -11.46 9.33
N LEU A 60 4.69 -10.63 8.35
CA LEU A 60 3.42 -10.76 7.65
C LEU A 60 3.41 -11.91 6.64
N SER A 61 4.56 -12.40 6.18
CA SER A 61 4.58 -13.57 5.28
C SER A 61 4.09 -14.84 5.96
N ASP A 62 4.22 -14.90 7.29
CA ASP A 62 3.82 -16.05 8.11
C ASP A 62 2.52 -15.79 8.90
N HIS A 63 1.89 -14.62 8.74
CA HIS A 63 0.67 -14.25 9.45
C HIS A 63 -0.58 -14.54 8.61
N ASP A 64 -1.58 -15.18 9.24
CA ASP A 64 -2.86 -15.44 8.60
C ASP A 64 -3.52 -14.16 8.07
N GLY A 65 -4.10 -14.27 6.87
CA GLY A 65 -4.72 -13.14 6.18
C GLY A 65 -3.78 -12.33 5.29
N TYR A 66 -2.48 -12.66 5.25
CA TYR A 66 -1.48 -12.01 4.43
C TYR A 66 -0.70 -13.01 3.57
N ILE A 67 -0.18 -12.55 2.44
CA ILE A 67 0.77 -13.30 1.60
C ILE A 67 1.80 -12.36 1.00
N PRO A 68 3.01 -12.84 0.63
CA PRO A 68 3.88 -12.12 -0.29
C PRO A 68 3.13 -11.73 -1.57
N ALA A 69 3.20 -10.46 -1.96
CA ALA A 69 2.40 -9.96 -3.08
C ALA A 69 2.77 -10.67 -4.40
N PRO A 70 1.82 -11.37 -5.05
CA PRO A 70 2.11 -12.10 -6.28
C PRO A 70 2.65 -11.18 -7.38
N TYR A 71 3.69 -11.61 -8.09
CA TYR A 71 4.31 -10.86 -9.21
C TYR A 71 5.05 -9.56 -8.85
N PHE A 72 5.14 -9.20 -7.56
CA PHE A 72 5.86 -7.99 -7.11
C PHE A 72 7.29 -8.23 -6.64
N ALA A 73 7.76 -9.48 -6.59
CA ALA A 73 9.11 -9.83 -6.14
C ALA A 73 10.23 -9.07 -6.88
N ASN A 74 10.02 -8.73 -8.15
CA ASN A 74 10.99 -8.00 -8.98
C ASN A 74 10.73 -6.48 -9.04
N ARG A 75 9.78 -5.95 -8.28
CA ARG A 75 9.37 -4.52 -8.32
C ARG A 75 9.97 -3.66 -7.19
N GLY A 76 11.19 -3.99 -6.77
CA GLY A 76 11.96 -3.24 -5.77
C GLY A 76 11.69 -3.70 -4.34
N MET A 77 11.28 -2.76 -3.47
CA MET A 77 10.95 -2.98 -2.05
C MET A 77 10.11 -4.25 -1.80
N LYS A 78 10.05 -4.72 -0.56
CA LYS A 78 9.19 -5.83 -0.18
C LYS A 78 7.71 -5.44 -0.24
N TRP A 79 6.87 -6.40 -0.62
CA TRP A 79 5.44 -6.20 -0.82
C TRP A 79 4.64 -7.34 -0.20
N ILE A 80 3.61 -6.98 0.55
CA ILE A 80 2.61 -7.89 1.10
C ILE A 80 1.27 -7.58 0.44
N GLN A 81 0.46 -8.63 0.28
CA GLN A 81 -0.96 -8.53 -0.04
C GLN A 81 -1.76 -9.07 1.14
N GLN A 82 -2.63 -8.24 1.69
CA GLN A 82 -3.70 -8.69 2.57
C GLN A 82 -4.81 -9.32 1.72
N ILE A 83 -5.15 -10.56 2.06
CA ILE A 83 -6.16 -11.38 1.39
C ILE A 83 -7.40 -11.60 2.28
N ASN A 84 -7.28 -11.47 3.60
CA ASN A 84 -8.43 -11.43 4.49
C ASN A 84 -8.93 -9.99 4.65
N THR A 85 -10.07 -9.69 4.04
CA THR A 85 -10.68 -8.35 4.01
C THR A 85 -12.09 -8.34 4.61
N ASN A 86 -12.37 -9.29 5.51
CA ASN A 86 -13.65 -9.42 6.23
C ASN A 86 -13.89 -8.34 7.31
N GLY A 87 -12.90 -7.47 7.57
CA GLY A 87 -12.96 -6.39 8.56
C GLY A 87 -12.08 -6.59 9.79
N GLU A 88 -11.65 -7.83 10.09
CA GLU A 88 -10.87 -8.14 11.31
C GLU A 88 -9.48 -7.49 11.33
N LEU A 89 -8.95 -7.17 10.14
CA LEU A 89 -7.60 -6.62 9.94
C LEU A 89 -7.63 -5.17 9.42
N ASP A 90 -8.73 -4.45 9.62
CA ASP A 90 -8.88 -3.08 9.08
C ASP A 90 -7.93 -2.08 9.75
N ASP A 91 -7.80 -2.16 11.08
CA ASP A 91 -6.87 -1.29 11.84
C ASP A 91 -5.41 -1.58 11.45
N ASP A 92 -5.07 -2.86 11.27
CA ASP A 92 -3.75 -3.27 10.80
C ASP A 92 -3.48 -2.76 9.37
N LEU A 93 -4.49 -2.84 8.50
CA LEU A 93 -4.38 -2.34 7.13
C LEU A 93 -4.10 -0.84 7.10
N GLU A 94 -4.83 -0.03 7.89
CA GLU A 94 -4.56 1.41 8.01
C GLU A 94 -3.13 1.69 8.50
N TYR A 95 -2.67 0.94 9.50
CA TYR A 95 -1.30 1.03 10.01
C TYR A 95 -0.28 0.71 8.91
N TYR A 96 -0.41 -0.41 8.21
CA TYR A 96 0.55 -0.83 7.20
C TYR A 96 0.52 0.04 5.94
N LEU A 97 -0.63 0.59 5.57
CA LEU A 97 -0.74 1.58 4.49
C LEU A 97 -0.01 2.88 4.86
N SER A 98 -0.16 3.32 6.11
CA SER A 98 0.57 4.49 6.64
C SER A 98 2.08 4.26 6.62
N GLU A 99 2.54 3.08 7.06
CA GLU A 99 3.96 2.73 7.04
C GLU A 99 4.51 2.59 5.61
N SER A 100 3.72 2.02 4.70
CA SER A 100 4.06 1.95 3.27
C SER A 100 4.21 3.35 2.65
N TYR A 101 3.26 4.26 2.92
CA TYR A 101 3.34 5.65 2.49
C TYR A 101 4.63 6.31 3.00
N LYS A 102 4.92 6.22 4.31
CA LYS A 102 6.13 6.79 4.91
C LYS A 102 7.40 6.20 4.31
N LEU A 103 7.44 4.88 4.09
CA LEU A 103 8.59 4.18 3.51
C LEU A 103 8.90 4.70 2.09
N VAL A 104 7.88 4.85 1.26
CA VAL A 104 8.05 5.36 -0.11
C VAL A 104 8.41 6.85 -0.12
N ALA A 105 7.77 7.65 0.73
CA ALA A 105 8.04 9.07 0.85
C ALA A 105 9.46 9.36 1.36
N ARG A 106 9.97 8.57 2.32
CA ARG A 106 11.38 8.61 2.77
C ARG A 106 12.36 8.31 1.64
N GLY A 107 11.97 7.48 0.68
CA GLY A 107 12.75 7.19 -0.53
C GLY A 107 12.76 8.31 -1.59
N LEU A 108 12.04 9.42 -1.38
CA LEU A 108 12.16 10.64 -2.20
C LEU A 108 13.37 11.49 -1.75
N SER A 109 13.87 12.38 -2.60
CA SER A 109 14.90 13.33 -2.16
C SER A 109 14.33 14.34 -1.17
N LYS A 110 15.18 14.90 -0.29
CA LYS A 110 14.76 15.96 0.66
C LYS A 110 14.10 17.14 -0.07
N ARG A 111 14.70 17.59 -1.18
CA ARG A 111 14.14 18.63 -2.05
C ARG A 111 12.75 18.26 -2.56
N LYS A 112 12.58 17.03 -3.06
CA LYS A 112 11.29 16.59 -3.61
C LYS A 112 10.20 16.50 -2.53
N ARG A 113 10.54 16.04 -1.32
CA ARG A 113 9.61 16.05 -0.18
C ARG A 113 9.16 17.47 0.17
N GLN A 114 10.11 18.41 0.24
CA GLN A 114 9.80 19.83 0.50
C GLN A 114 8.90 20.44 -0.57
N GLU A 115 9.21 20.22 -1.86
CA GLU A 115 8.38 20.69 -2.98
C GLU A 115 6.94 20.14 -2.93
N LEU A 116 6.76 18.93 -2.39
CA LEU A 116 5.48 18.25 -2.28
C LEU A 116 4.77 18.51 -0.93
N GLY A 117 5.35 19.31 -0.03
CA GLY A 117 4.77 19.56 1.29
C GLY A 117 4.79 18.35 2.24
N ILE A 118 5.60 17.33 1.95
CA ILE A 118 5.76 16.15 2.81
C ILE A 118 6.70 16.55 3.96
N ALA A 119 6.12 16.89 5.12
CA ALA A 119 6.87 17.11 6.36
C ALA A 119 7.55 15.81 6.83
N ASP A 120 8.65 15.94 7.58
CA ASP A 120 9.56 14.85 7.94
C ASP A 120 8.83 13.54 8.32
N VAL A 121 8.85 12.61 7.36
CA VAL A 121 8.36 11.22 7.42
C VAL A 121 9.50 10.25 7.68
#